data_AF-A0A7W8M689-F1
#
_entry.id   AF-A0A7W8M689-F1
#
_cell.length_a   1.000
_cell.length_b   1.000
_cell.length_c   1.000
_cell.angle_alpha   90.00
_cell.angle_beta   90.00
_cell.angle_gamma   90.00
#
_symmetry.space_group_name_H-M   'P 1'
#
loop_
_entity.id
_entity.type
_entity.pdbx_description
1 polymer ?
#
loop_
_entity_poly.entity_id
_entity_poly.type
_entity_poly.pdbx_seq_one_letter_code
_entity_poly.pdbx_strand_id
1 'polypeptide(L)'
;MSTERIMICIAVMALVTYIPRVLPVTVFRKKIKSRFWRSFLDYTPYAVLGALTFPDIFYSTGHTVSAAVGAIVAICLGYFRKSLVVVAVAAIAAVYIVEMFL
;
A
#
# COMPACT_ATOMS: atom_id res chain seq x y z
N MET A 1 30.92 16.72 9.30
CA MET A 1 29.57 16.61 9.88
C MET A 1 29.68 15.91 11.23
N SER A 2 29.14 16.51 12.28
CA SER A 2 29.42 16.13 13.67
C SER A 2 28.75 14.82 14.08
N THR A 3 29.53 13.90 14.65
CA THR A 3 29.12 12.58 15.16
C THR A 3 27.97 12.67 16.17
N GLU A 4 27.89 13.78 16.90
CA GLU A 4 26.80 14.10 17.83
C GLU A 4 25.43 14.19 17.14
N ARG A 5 25.36 14.81 15.94
CA ARG A 5 24.11 14.89 15.17
C ARG A 5 23.67 13.51 14.69
N ILE A 6 24.62 12.65 14.31
CA ILE A 6 24.33 11.28 13.88
C ILE A 6 23.75 10.47 15.05
N MET A 7 24.33 10.61 16.25
CA MET A 7 23.84 9.92 17.45
C MET A 7 22.43 10.37 17.85
N ILE A 8 22.14 11.68 17.78
CA ILE A 8 20.81 12.23 18.03
C ILE A 8 19.82 11.74 16.96
N CYS A 9 20.20 11.75 15.67
CA CYS A 9 19.35 11.23 14.59
C CYS A 9 19.03 9.75 14.78
N ILE A 10 20.01 8.91 15.16
CA ILE A 10 19.79 7.49 15.44
C ILE A 10 18.85 7.31 16.63
N ALA A 11 19.03 8.07 17.71
CA ALA A 11 18.16 7.99 18.89
C ALA A 11 16.72 8.42 18.59
N VAL A 12 16.53 9.51 17.83
CA VAL A 12 15.21 9.99 17.40
C VAL A 12 14.55 9.01 16.44
N MET A 13 15.30 8.47 15.47
CA MET A 13 14.77 7.49 14.53
C MET A 13 14.40 6.18 15.22
N ALA A 14 15.19 5.74 16.20
CA ALA A 14 14.87 4.60 17.04
C ALA A 14 13.56 4.86 17.80
N LEU A 15 13.41 6.00 18.49
CA LEU A 15 12.19 6.37 19.19
C LEU A 15 10.96 6.37 18.27
N VAL A 16 11.03 7.08 17.15
CA VAL A 16 9.91 7.23 16.20
C VAL A 16 9.56 5.91 15.52
N THR A 17 10.49 4.97 15.37
CA THR A 17 10.23 3.67 14.75
C THR A 17 9.75 2.63 15.77
N TYR A 18 10.32 2.64 16.98
CA TYR A 18 10.00 1.67 18.04
C TYR A 18 8.63 1.93 18.67
N ILE A 19 8.24 3.20 18.86
CA ILE A 19 6.93 3.57 19.40
C ILE A 19 5.80 2.90 18.58
N PRO A 20 5.62 3.18 17.28
CA PRO A 20 4.54 2.59 16.50
C PRO A 20 4.69 1.09 16.25
N ARG A 21 5.90 0.50 16.37
CA ARG A 21 6.09 -0.96 16.21
C ARG A 21 5.78 -1.75 17.48
N VAL A 22 6.12 -1.22 18.65
CA VAL A 22 6.03 -1.96 19.91
C VAL A 22 4.76 -1.60 20.68
N LEU A 23 4.29 -0.36 20.58
CA LEU A 23 3.05 0.09 21.21
C LEU A 23 1.81 -0.70 20.78
N PRO A 24 1.58 -1.05 19.50
CA PRO A 24 0.48 -1.95 19.15
C PRO A 24 0.69 -3.36 19.72
N VAL A 25 1.92 -3.87 19.75
CA VAL A 25 2.22 -5.24 20.24
C VAL A 25 2.08 -5.36 21.77
N THR A 26 2.42 -4.32 22.53
CA THR A 26 2.36 -4.34 24.00
C THR A 26 1.01 -3.90 24.55
N VAL A 27 0.31 -2.96 23.89
CA VAL A 27 -1.01 -2.48 24.35
C VAL A 27 -2.14 -3.45 23.96
N PHE A 28 -2.04 -4.15 22.82
CA PHE A 28 -3.05 -5.14 22.38
C PHE A 28 -2.90 -6.53 23.02
N ARG A 29 -2.14 -6.68 24.12
CA ARG A 29 -2.10 -7.95 24.88
C ARG A 29 -3.37 -8.26 25.68
N LYS A 30 -4.30 -7.32 25.86
CA LYS A 30 -5.60 -7.62 26.48
C LYS A 30 -6.65 -7.91 25.40
N LYS A 31 -7.32 -9.05 25.52
CA LYS A 31 -8.49 -9.44 24.70
C LYS A 31 -9.44 -8.24 24.59
N ILE A 32 -9.48 -7.61 23.42
CA ILE A 32 -10.43 -6.53 23.16
C ILE A 32 -11.83 -7.14 23.12
N LYS A 33 -12.64 -6.81 24.12
CA LYS A 33 -14.02 -7.27 24.28
C LYS A 33 -15.01 -6.55 23.34
N SER A 34 -14.53 -5.64 22.48
CA SER A 34 -15.36 -4.92 21.49
C SER A 34 -14.86 -5.15 20.07
N ARG A 35 -15.74 -5.74 19.23
CA ARG A 35 -15.53 -6.08 17.82
C ARG A 35 -15.12 -4.88 16.95
N PHE A 36 -15.43 -3.65 17.38
CA PHE A 36 -15.22 -2.43 16.60
C PHE A 36 -13.75 -2.03 16.48
N TRP A 37 -13.01 -1.95 17.60
CA TRP A 37 -11.62 -1.49 17.61
C TRP A 37 -10.63 -2.49 16.99
N ARG A 38 -10.92 -3.79 17.13
CA ARG A 38 -10.12 -4.84 16.51
C ARG A 38 -10.30 -4.86 14.99
N SER A 39 -11.55 -4.79 14.53
CA SER A 39 -11.84 -4.63 13.11
C SER A 39 -11.24 -3.33 12.57
N PHE A 40 -11.38 -2.21 13.26
CA PHE A 40 -10.84 -0.93 12.79
C PHE A 40 -9.31 -0.98 12.60
N LEU A 41 -8.56 -1.49 13.58
CA LEU A 41 -7.10 -1.54 13.48
C LEU A 41 -6.60 -2.61 12.49
N ASP A 42 -7.31 -3.73 12.32
CA ASP A 42 -6.97 -4.74 11.32
C ASP A 42 -7.33 -4.29 9.89
N TYR A 43 -8.41 -3.52 9.69
CA TYR A 43 -8.84 -3.05 8.37
C TYR A 43 -8.18 -1.74 7.92
N THR A 44 -7.68 -0.92 8.86
CA THR A 44 -7.02 0.36 8.53
C THR A 44 -5.81 0.19 7.60
N PRO A 45 -4.86 -0.74 7.83
CA PRO A 45 -3.71 -0.92 6.94
C PRO A 45 -4.12 -1.27 5.50
N TYR A 46 -5.09 -2.18 5.33
CA TYR A 46 -5.56 -2.59 4.01
C TYR A 46 -6.32 -1.47 3.30
N ALA A 47 -7.13 -0.70 4.04
CA ALA A 47 -7.83 0.46 3.51
C ALA A 47 -6.84 1.56 3.07
N VAL A 48 -5.80 1.81 3.88
CA VAL A 48 -4.75 2.78 3.55
C VAL A 48 -3.93 2.32 2.33
N LEU A 49 -3.54 1.04 2.25
CA LEU A 49 -2.85 0.50 1.07
C LEU A 49 -3.70 0.67 -0.20
N GLY A 50 -5.01 0.38 -0.11
CA GLY A 50 -5.94 0.63 -1.22
C GLY A 50 -6.06 2.11 -1.57
N ALA A 51 -6.24 2.98 -0.58
CA ALA A 51 -6.40 4.42 -0.78
C ALA A 51 -5.14 5.11 -1.35
N LEU A 52 -3.95 4.56 -1.10
CA LEU A 52 -2.70 5.04 -1.70
C LEU A 52 -2.49 4.48 -3.11
N THR A 53 -2.73 3.18 -3.30
CA THR A 53 -2.46 2.52 -4.58
C THR A 53 -3.48 2.91 -5.66
N PHE A 54 -4.75 3.07 -5.30
CA PHE A 54 -5.82 3.37 -6.26
C PHE A 54 -5.60 4.68 -7.03
N PRO A 55 -5.29 5.83 -6.40
CA PRO A 55 -4.97 7.05 -7.13
C PRO A 55 -3.66 6.93 -7.91
N ASP A 56 -2.62 6.30 -7.34
CA ASP A 56 -1.33 6.15 -8.02
C ASP A 56 -1.44 5.40 -9.36
N ILE A 57 -2.34 4.42 -9.47
CA ILE A 57 -2.58 3.72 -10.74
C ILE A 57 -3.08 4.67 -11.84
N PHE A 58 -3.87 5.69 -11.50
CA PHE A 58 -4.40 6.66 -12.48
C PHE A 58 -3.39 7.75 -12.86
N TYR A 59 -2.47 8.10 -11.96
CA TYR A 59 -1.46 9.15 -12.19
C TYR A 59 -0.12 8.60 -12.69
N SER A 60 0.11 7.29 -12.62
CA SER A 60 1.37 6.67 -13.06
C SER A 60 1.54 6.64 -14.58
N THR A 61 0.48 6.85 -15.37
CA THR A 61 0.54 6.86 -16.85
C THR A 61 0.28 8.25 -17.39
N GLY A 62 1.05 8.70 -18.38
CA GLY A 62 0.92 10.04 -18.98
C GLY A 62 -0.46 10.31 -19.64
N HIS A 63 -1.22 9.25 -19.93
CA HIS A 63 -2.58 9.32 -20.44
C HIS A 63 -3.57 8.55 -19.54
N THR A 64 -4.59 9.27 -19.06
CA THR A 64 -5.69 8.75 -18.23
C THR A 64 -6.46 7.58 -18.87
N VAL A 65 -6.48 7.52 -20.20
CA VAL A 65 -7.13 6.43 -20.96
C VAL A 65 -6.37 5.11 -20.81
N SER A 66 -5.04 5.13 -20.89
CA SER A 66 -4.21 3.92 -20.72
C SER A 66 -4.28 3.40 -19.29
N ALA A 67 -4.24 4.31 -18.31
CA ALA A 67 -4.41 3.98 -16.89
C ALA A 67 -5.78 3.34 -16.59
N ALA A 68 -6.86 3.87 -17.19
CA ALA A 68 -8.20 3.32 -17.03
C ALA A 68 -8.31 1.90 -17.60
N VAL A 69 -7.72 1.63 -18.77
CA VAL A 69 -7.70 0.28 -19.36
C VAL A 69 -6.89 -0.68 -18.48
N GLY A 70 -5.72 -0.28 -17.99
CA GLY A 70 -4.93 -1.06 -17.05
C GLY A 70 -5.67 -1.42 -15.77
N ALA A 71 -6.39 -0.45 -15.18
CA ALA A 71 -7.21 -0.65 -14.00
C ALA A 71 -8.37 -1.62 -14.24
N ILE A 72 -9.07 -1.51 -15.37
CA ILE A 72 -10.16 -2.43 -15.74
C ILE A 72 -9.63 -3.86 -15.91
N VAL A 73 -8.50 -4.02 -16.60
CA VAL A 73 -7.84 -5.32 -16.79
C VAL A 73 -7.42 -5.92 -15.45
N ALA A 74 -6.81 -5.12 -14.57
CA ALA A 74 -6.42 -5.56 -13.23
C ALA A 74 -7.62 -5.98 -12.37
N ILE A 75 -8.72 -5.22 -12.39
CA ILE A 75 -9.96 -5.53 -11.66
C ILE A 75 -10.59 -6.81 -12.21
N CYS A 76 -10.71 -6.95 -13.54
CA CYS A 76 -11.25 -8.14 -14.18
C CYS A 76 -10.43 -9.38 -13.80
N LEU A 77 -9.12 -9.39 -14.03
CA LEU A 77 -8.27 -10.54 -13.70
C LEU A 77 -8.22 -10.83 -12.20
N GLY A 78 -8.25 -9.78 -11.36
CA GLY A 78 -8.33 -9.91 -9.91
C GLY A 78 -9.62 -10.59 -9.45
N TYR A 79 -10.75 -10.28 -10.09
CA TYR A 79 -12.04 -10.93 -9.81
C TYR A 79 -12.02 -12.44 -10.10
N PHE A 80 -11.24 -12.88 -11.09
CA PHE A 80 -11.05 -14.29 -11.42
C PHE A 80 -10.12 -15.06 -10.45
N ARG A 81 -9.79 -14.49 -9.27
CA ARG A 81 -8.88 -15.07 -8.25
C ARG A 81 -7.54 -15.55 -8.82
N LYS A 82 -7.03 -14.89 -9.87
CA LYS A 82 -5.70 -15.20 -10.43
C LYS A 82 -4.60 -14.70 -9.49
N SER A 83 -3.41 -15.30 -9.59
CA SER A 83 -2.28 -14.91 -8.75
C SER A 83 -1.93 -13.44 -8.97
N LEU A 84 -1.57 -12.74 -7.89
CA LEU A 84 -1.21 -11.31 -7.91
C LEU A 84 -0.17 -10.99 -8.99
N VAL A 85 0.82 -11.87 -9.17
CA VAL A 85 1.87 -11.71 -10.17
C VAL A 85 1.29 -11.72 -11.59
N VAL A 86 0.34 -12.62 -11.89
CA VAL A 86 -0.30 -12.70 -13.22
C VAL A 86 -1.16 -11.47 -13.49
N VAL A 87 -1.90 -11.00 -12.48
CA VAL A 87 -2.70 -9.77 -12.59
C VAL A 87 -1.80 -8.56 -12.87
N ALA A 88 -0.70 -8.42 -12.13
CA ALA A 88 0.25 -7.33 -12.30
C ALA A 88 0.90 -7.33 -13.69
N VAL A 89 1.42 -8.47 -14.14
CA VAL A 89 2.05 -8.59 -15.46
C VAL A 89 1.06 -8.33 -16.59
N ALA A 90 -0.17 -8.84 -16.50
CA ALA A 90 -1.21 -8.61 -17.50
C ALA A 90 -1.64 -7.15 -17.56
N ALA A 91 -1.80 -6.48 -16.41
CA ALA A 91 -2.13 -5.06 -16.35
C ALA A 91 -1.03 -4.19 -16.95
N ILE A 92 0.24 -4.44 -16.60
CA ILE A 92 1.39 -3.72 -17.17
C ILE A 92 1.46 -3.92 -18.68
N ALA A 93 1.30 -5.16 -19.16
CA ALA A 93 1.30 -5.46 -20.59
C ALA A 93 0.16 -4.75 -21.33
N ALA A 94 -1.05 -4.69 -20.73
CA ALA A 94 -2.18 -3.99 -21.30
C ALA A 94 -1.95 -2.47 -21.38
N VAL A 95 -1.46 -1.84 -20.30
CA VAL A 95 -1.08 -0.41 -20.28
C VAL A 95 -0.03 -0.13 -21.35
N TYR A 96 1.00 -0.97 -21.44
CA TYR A 96 2.08 -0.81 -22.42
C TYR A 96 1.58 -0.89 -23.88
N ILE A 97 0.70 -1.84 -24.19
CA ILE A 97 0.13 -1.97 -25.53
C ILE A 97 -0.76 -0.77 -25.86
N VAL A 98 -1.57 -0.31 -24.90
CA VAL A 98 -2.47 0.85 -25.10
C VAL A 98 -1.69 2.14 -25.25
N GLU A 99 -0.62 2.33 -24.47
CA GLU A 99 0.28 3.48 -24.57
C GLU A 99 1.09 3.46 -25.88
N MET A 100 1.38 2.30 -26.45
CA MET A 100 2.02 2.21 -27.77
C MET A 100 1.10 2.64 -28.93
N PHE A 101 -0.22 2.56 -28.75
CA PHE A 101 -1.22 2.95 -29.75
C PHE A 101 -1.74 4.39 -29.60
N LEU A 102 -1.38 5.07 -28.49
CA LEU A 102 -1.76 6.45 -28.17
C LEU A 102 -0.60 7.41 -28.41
#